data_AF-A0A6N7NRW6-F1
#
_entry.id   AF-A0A6N7NRW6-F1
#
_cell.length_a   1.000
_cell.length_b   1.000
_cell.length_c   1.000
_cell.angle_alpha   90.00
_cell.angle_beta   90.00
_cell.angle_gamma   90.00
#
_symmetry.space_group_name_H-M   'P 1'
#
loop_
_entity.id
_entity.type
_entity.pdbx_description
1 polymer ?
#
loop_
_entity_poly.entity_id
_entity_poly.type
_entity_poly.pdbx_seq_one_letter_code
_entity_poly.pdbx_strand_id
1 'polypeptide(L)'
;MRPHLLALALVAALAGCQPADAPTNASTPATSQQAGDAAVDAAFADLSKRALDTWMQLSPVSATQIGDHRYDSELDDLSAAGQQKTVAAYKALLGELDKIEVAKLGRENQVDAAILRNQLQSEIWNAEVLQSGKWDPQLYNGIAGSAIYGLMAREFAPLPERLKSATARMEKLPAIFAQARENLDPARVPKIHAETVAKQNKGILSIVDTFITPHIGELPQADQQRLQAAIDGLKKAVDEQQTWLDKTLVPNAKGDFRIGAEKYDQKLKFALSSSLSRQEIGERARAELKRVREDMYGIAQTVLKDKPGAPEMPAQPTDEQQQKAIEAALELAYADKPARDKVVDDAKAALEQSTAFVREHDLVTLPDAPVDIILMPEFQRGVAVAYCDSPGPLDKNLKTFYAVSPIPDDWNEKQVDSFLREYNSRMIHLLSIHEGTPGHYLEGWHSAKFPSTLRAVLRSGLFAEGWAVYTERMMQEQGYLDNDPLFHLVQLKFYLRTISNAILDQGVHVDNWDREKAMHLMTHDAFQQESEAAGKWVRAQLTSAQLPTYFVGAQEHFDTRKAVQEKLGDKFNLKAYHDQVLSYGAPPVRFARQLMLDQPIE
;
A
#
# COMPACT_ATOMS: atom_id res chain seq x y z
N MET A 1 30.26 -36.14 -13.57
CA MET A 1 30.56 -36.87 -14.82
C MET A 1 29.26 -37.46 -15.36
N ARG A 2 28.68 -36.87 -16.42
CA ARG A 2 27.83 -37.61 -17.37
C ARG A 2 28.75 -38.15 -18.47
N PRO A 3 28.44 -39.31 -19.05
CA PRO A 3 28.09 -39.31 -20.49
C PRO A 3 26.95 -40.32 -20.80
N HIS A 4 25.90 -39.93 -21.55
CA HIS A 4 25.70 -40.13 -23.02
C HIS A 4 25.24 -41.56 -23.39
N LEU A 5 24.40 -41.89 -24.38
CA LEU A 5 23.62 -41.22 -25.45
C LEU A 5 22.84 -42.36 -26.21
N LEU A 6 21.70 -42.03 -26.83
CA LEU A 6 21.11 -42.56 -28.11
C LEU A 6 20.72 -44.07 -28.19
N ALA A 7 19.71 -44.57 -28.91
CA ALA A 7 18.87 -44.15 -30.06
C ALA A 7 17.54 -44.97 -30.03
N LEU A 8 16.35 -44.39 -30.29
CA LEU A 8 15.62 -44.29 -31.58
C LEU A 8 15.16 -45.61 -32.23
N ALA A 9 13.84 -45.84 -32.27
CA ALA A 9 13.15 -46.54 -33.36
C ALA A 9 11.66 -46.14 -33.43
N LEU A 10 11.28 -45.61 -34.59
CA LEU A 10 9.92 -45.26 -35.04
C LEU A 10 9.07 -46.52 -35.28
N VAL A 11 7.76 -46.43 -34.99
CA VAL A 11 6.71 -47.00 -35.85
C VAL A 11 5.60 -45.96 -35.98
N ALA A 12 5.37 -45.52 -37.22
CA ALA A 12 4.24 -44.72 -37.62
C ALA A 12 3.07 -45.64 -38.02
N ALA A 13 1.87 -45.34 -37.55
CA ALA A 13 0.62 -45.74 -38.18
C ALA A 13 -0.33 -44.54 -38.14
N LEU A 14 -0.73 -44.10 -39.33
CA LEU A 14 -1.56 -42.92 -39.59
C LEU A 14 -3.06 -43.25 -39.51
N ALA A 15 -3.77 -42.31 -38.90
CA ALA A 15 -5.07 -41.75 -39.28
C ALA A 15 -6.35 -42.63 -39.23
N GLY A 16 -7.18 -42.31 -38.24
CA GLY A 16 -8.64 -42.26 -38.37
C GLY A 16 -9.13 -40.99 -37.66
N CYS A 17 -9.47 -39.95 -38.44
CA CYS A 17 -9.94 -38.67 -37.95
C CYS A 17 -11.37 -38.79 -37.38
N GLN A 18 -11.57 -38.35 -36.13
CA GLN A 18 -12.84 -37.79 -35.66
C GLN A 18 -12.51 -36.46 -34.96
N PRO A 19 -13.23 -35.36 -35.26
CA PRO A 19 -13.06 -34.12 -34.52
C PRO A 19 -13.59 -34.34 -33.10
N ALA A 20 -12.70 -34.34 -32.12
CA ALA A 20 -13.09 -34.19 -30.74
C ALA A 20 -13.53 -32.73 -30.56
N ASP A 21 -14.78 -32.55 -30.16
CA ASP A 21 -15.31 -31.23 -29.80
C ASP A 21 -14.41 -30.61 -28.73
N ALA A 22 -13.82 -29.46 -29.09
CA ALA A 22 -13.05 -28.66 -28.16
C ALA A 22 -13.95 -28.22 -27.00
N PRO A 23 -13.42 -28.13 -25.77
CA PRO A 23 -14.17 -27.51 -24.68
C PRO A 23 -14.54 -26.09 -25.13
N THR A 24 -15.83 -25.81 -25.13
CA THR A 24 -16.38 -24.48 -25.40
C THR A 24 -15.72 -23.50 -24.45
N ASN A 25 -14.79 -22.70 -24.98
CA ASN A 25 -14.35 -21.46 -24.37
C ASN A 25 -15.63 -20.70 -24.01
N ALA A 26 -15.92 -20.59 -22.72
CA ALA A 26 -16.83 -19.58 -22.25
C ALA A 26 -16.20 -18.24 -22.66
N SER A 27 -16.66 -17.73 -23.80
CA SER A 27 -16.35 -16.38 -24.23
C SER A 27 -16.88 -15.46 -23.15
N THR A 28 -15.96 -14.94 -22.32
CA THR A 28 -16.17 -13.71 -21.58
C THR A 28 -16.80 -12.73 -22.55
N PRO A 29 -17.92 -12.06 -22.22
CA PRO A 29 -18.40 -10.98 -23.07
C PRO A 29 -17.26 -9.97 -23.10
N ALA A 30 -16.55 -9.88 -24.23
CA ALA A 30 -15.72 -8.74 -24.50
C ALA A 30 -16.68 -7.56 -24.49
N THR A 31 -16.75 -6.83 -23.38
CA THR A 31 -17.27 -5.48 -23.37
C THR A 31 -16.58 -4.79 -24.53
N SER A 32 -17.37 -4.41 -25.54
CA SER A 32 -16.89 -3.73 -26.72
C SER A 32 -16.21 -2.44 -26.25
N GLN A 33 -14.90 -2.47 -26.05
CA GLN A 33 -14.10 -1.28 -25.81
C GLN A 33 -14.36 -0.39 -27.02
N GLN A 34 -15.08 0.70 -26.80
CA GLN A 34 -15.33 1.69 -27.83
C GLN A 34 -13.96 2.23 -28.23
N ALA A 35 -13.48 1.79 -29.39
CA ALA A 35 -12.17 2.18 -29.89
C ALA A 35 -12.14 3.70 -30.09
N GLY A 36 -11.11 4.35 -29.55
CA GLY A 36 -10.89 5.77 -29.75
C GLY A 36 -10.44 6.08 -31.17
N ASP A 37 -10.22 7.37 -31.43
CA ASP A 37 -9.49 7.81 -32.61
C ASP A 37 -8.04 7.30 -32.51
N ALA A 38 -7.67 6.40 -33.42
CA ALA A 38 -6.36 5.75 -33.42
C ALA A 38 -5.19 6.74 -33.45
N ALA A 39 -5.34 7.92 -34.07
CA ALA A 39 -4.30 8.94 -34.09
C ALA A 39 -4.17 9.63 -32.73
N VAL A 40 -5.29 9.89 -32.05
CA VAL A 40 -5.30 10.50 -30.71
C VAL A 40 -4.77 9.51 -29.67
N ASP A 41 -5.16 8.23 -29.76
CA ASP A 41 -4.62 7.16 -28.91
C ASP A 41 -3.12 6.97 -29.10
N ALA A 42 -2.61 7.01 -30.34
CA ALA A 42 -1.19 6.92 -30.62
C ALA A 42 -0.40 8.14 -30.09
N ALA A 43 -0.94 9.34 -30.24
CA ALA A 43 -0.34 10.56 -29.70
C ALA A 43 -0.28 10.53 -28.17
N PHE A 44 -1.33 10.03 -27.52
CA PHE A 44 -1.35 9.86 -26.08
C PHE A 44 -0.37 8.77 -25.62
N ALA A 45 -0.27 7.64 -26.31
CA ALA A 45 0.70 6.59 -25.99
C ALA A 45 2.16 7.09 -26.05
N ASP A 46 2.50 7.92 -27.04
CA ASP A 46 3.82 8.58 -27.11
C ASP A 46 4.07 9.51 -25.91
N LEU A 47 3.07 10.33 -25.56
CA LEU A 47 3.14 11.21 -24.40
C LEU A 47 3.29 10.43 -23.09
N SER A 48 2.51 9.36 -22.89
CA SER A 48 2.59 8.50 -21.70
C SER A 48 3.99 7.89 -21.56
N LYS A 49 4.58 7.41 -22.67
CA LYS A 49 5.94 6.88 -22.66
C LYS A 49 6.96 7.95 -22.27
N ARG A 50 6.91 9.13 -22.89
CA ARG A 50 7.82 10.25 -22.57
C ARG A 50 7.66 10.73 -21.14
N ALA A 51 6.43 10.75 -20.60
CA ALA A 51 6.17 11.11 -19.22
C ALA A 51 6.81 10.11 -18.24
N LEU A 52 6.66 8.81 -18.49
CA LEU A 52 7.30 7.76 -17.69
C LEU A 52 8.83 7.83 -17.76
N ASP A 53 9.40 7.93 -18.97
CA ASP A 53 10.85 8.06 -19.17
C ASP A 53 11.40 9.30 -18.44
N THR A 54 10.70 10.43 -18.53
CA THR A 54 11.07 11.67 -17.84
C THR A 54 11.03 11.50 -16.32
N TRP A 55 9.97 10.87 -15.80
CA TRP A 55 9.83 10.63 -14.36
C TRP A 55 10.94 9.71 -13.82
N MET A 56 11.18 8.58 -14.49
CA MET A 56 12.23 7.62 -14.11
C MET A 56 13.63 8.24 -14.14
N GLN A 57 13.91 9.10 -15.13
CA GLN A 57 15.18 9.81 -15.22
C GLN A 57 15.36 10.85 -14.11
N LEU A 58 14.29 11.56 -13.73
CA LEU A 58 14.35 12.61 -12.71
C LEU A 58 14.27 12.07 -11.28
N SER A 59 13.75 10.86 -11.10
CA SER A 59 13.66 10.16 -9.82
C SER A 59 14.29 8.75 -9.87
N PRO A 60 15.62 8.63 -10.00
CA PRO A 60 16.30 7.34 -10.10
C PRO A 60 16.04 6.37 -8.95
N VAL A 61 15.87 6.85 -7.71
CA VAL A 61 15.60 5.98 -6.57
C VAL A 61 14.22 5.34 -6.68
N SER A 62 13.21 6.11 -7.08
CA SER A 62 11.87 5.58 -7.37
C SER A 62 11.86 4.70 -8.63
N ALA A 63 12.67 5.01 -9.64
CA ALA A 63 12.83 4.18 -10.83
C ALA A 63 13.28 2.76 -10.48
N THR A 64 14.25 2.59 -9.58
CA THR A 64 14.65 1.27 -9.06
C THR A 64 13.48 0.56 -8.38
N GLN A 65 12.69 1.26 -7.55
CA GLN A 65 11.58 0.64 -6.80
C GLN A 65 10.47 0.11 -7.71
N ILE A 66 10.24 0.75 -8.86
CA ILE A 66 9.23 0.32 -9.82
C ILE A 66 9.76 -0.73 -10.82
N GLY A 67 11.05 -1.07 -10.77
CA GLY A 67 11.73 -2.05 -11.65
C GLY A 67 12.40 -1.46 -12.90
N ASP A 68 12.65 -0.15 -12.96
CA ASP A 68 13.49 0.46 -14.00
C ASP A 68 14.93 0.64 -13.52
N HIS A 69 15.78 -0.26 -13.97
CA HIS A 69 17.18 -0.36 -13.56
C HIS A 69 18.15 0.46 -14.42
N ARG A 70 17.65 1.28 -15.38
CA ARG A 70 18.51 2.15 -16.22
C ARG A 70 19.32 3.18 -15.42
N TYR A 71 18.87 3.52 -14.22
CA TYR A 71 19.43 4.60 -13.39
C TYR A 71 19.88 4.13 -11.99
N ASP A 72 20.18 2.83 -11.82
CA ASP A 72 20.50 2.23 -10.52
C ASP A 72 21.76 2.81 -9.83
N SER A 73 22.66 3.41 -10.60
CA SER A 73 23.84 4.11 -10.07
C SER A 73 23.62 5.61 -9.79
N GLU A 74 22.44 6.14 -10.10
CA GLU A 74 22.08 7.55 -9.95
C GLU A 74 21.21 7.80 -8.70
N LEU A 75 21.15 9.07 -8.29
CA LEU A 75 20.27 9.58 -7.23
C LEU A 75 19.48 10.78 -7.75
N ASP A 76 18.34 11.06 -7.12
CA ASP A 76 17.53 12.25 -7.33
C ASP A 76 18.37 13.53 -7.12
N ASP A 77 18.20 14.52 -7.99
CA ASP A 77 18.79 15.85 -7.82
C ASP A 77 17.83 16.76 -7.05
N LEU A 78 18.01 16.83 -5.73
CA LEU A 78 17.20 17.66 -4.84
C LEU A 78 17.75 19.08 -4.69
N SER A 79 18.77 19.48 -5.46
CA SER A 79 19.23 20.87 -5.47
C SER A 79 18.14 21.82 -5.99
N ALA A 80 18.27 23.12 -5.73
CA ALA A 80 17.31 24.10 -6.27
C ALA A 80 17.21 24.05 -7.81
N ALA A 81 18.33 23.79 -8.50
CA ALA A 81 18.35 23.63 -9.96
C ALA A 81 17.66 22.34 -10.40
N GLY A 82 17.91 21.22 -9.71
CA GLY A 82 17.23 19.95 -9.95
C GLY A 82 15.72 20.05 -9.77
N GLN A 83 15.27 20.65 -8.67
CA GLN A 83 13.84 20.89 -8.40
C GLN A 83 13.18 21.75 -9.49
N GLN A 84 13.83 22.85 -9.91
CA GLN A 84 13.33 23.69 -11.00
C GLN A 84 13.23 22.94 -12.33
N LYS A 85 14.24 22.13 -12.66
CA LYS A 85 14.24 21.28 -13.85
C LYS A 85 13.08 20.29 -13.81
N THR A 86 12.83 19.64 -12.68
CA THR A 86 11.74 18.68 -12.51
C THR A 86 10.37 19.34 -12.69
N VAL A 87 10.12 20.47 -12.01
CA VAL A 87 8.84 21.20 -12.15
C VAL A 87 8.63 21.69 -13.58
N ALA A 88 9.67 22.20 -14.23
CA ALA A 88 9.57 22.65 -15.63
C ALA A 88 9.22 21.49 -16.58
N ALA A 89 9.82 20.31 -16.38
CA ALA A 89 9.52 19.12 -17.16
C ALA A 89 8.07 18.67 -16.98
N TYR A 90 7.56 18.63 -15.74
CA TYR A 90 6.17 18.25 -15.47
C TYR A 90 5.17 19.27 -16.03
N LYS A 91 5.46 20.57 -15.96
CA LYS A 91 4.64 21.61 -16.60
C LYS A 91 4.60 21.47 -18.12
N ALA A 92 5.73 21.14 -18.75
CA ALA A 92 5.79 20.89 -20.19
C ALA A 92 4.92 19.68 -20.57
N LEU A 93 5.06 18.55 -19.87
CA LEU A 93 4.25 17.35 -20.09
C LEU A 93 2.76 17.62 -19.88
N LEU A 94 2.39 18.38 -18.85
CA LEU A 94 1.00 18.76 -18.61
C LEU A 94 0.44 19.62 -19.75
N GLY A 95 1.21 20.58 -20.24
CA GLY A 95 0.83 21.41 -21.39
C GLY A 95 0.75 20.64 -22.71
N GLU A 96 1.45 19.53 -22.85
CA GLU A 96 1.26 18.58 -23.96
C GLU A 96 -0.02 17.75 -23.77
N LEU A 97 -0.29 17.28 -22.55
CA LEU A 97 -1.51 16.54 -22.23
C LEU A 97 -2.77 17.39 -22.45
N ASP A 98 -2.71 18.69 -22.21
CA ASP A 98 -3.80 19.65 -22.48
C ASP A 98 -4.18 19.76 -23.96
N LYS A 99 -3.29 19.34 -24.87
CA LYS A 99 -3.55 19.33 -26.32
C LYS A 99 -4.20 18.04 -26.80
N ILE A 100 -4.26 17.01 -25.95
CA ILE A 100 -4.91 15.74 -26.28
C ILE A 100 -6.42 15.92 -26.14
N GLU A 101 -7.17 15.63 -27.21
CA GLU A 101 -8.63 15.62 -27.19
C GLU A 101 -9.14 14.38 -26.44
N VAL A 102 -9.18 14.43 -25.11
CA VAL A 102 -9.51 13.29 -24.24
C VAL A 102 -10.82 12.60 -24.63
N ALA A 103 -11.85 13.34 -25.06
CA ALA A 103 -13.12 12.76 -25.49
C ALA A 103 -13.01 11.83 -26.71
N LYS A 104 -11.92 11.90 -27.49
CA LYS A 104 -11.63 11.02 -28.63
C LYS A 104 -10.75 9.83 -28.26
N LEU A 105 -10.17 9.78 -27.06
CA LEU A 105 -9.41 8.62 -26.61
C LEU A 105 -10.34 7.43 -26.37
N GLY A 106 -9.80 6.21 -26.53
CA GLY A 106 -10.45 5.01 -26.04
C GLY A 106 -10.70 5.09 -24.53
N ARG A 107 -11.72 4.40 -24.01
CA ARG A 107 -12.14 4.56 -22.61
C ARG A 107 -11.02 4.33 -21.59
N GLU A 108 -10.20 3.30 -21.76
CA GLU A 108 -9.04 3.04 -20.89
C GLU A 108 -8.00 4.18 -20.95
N ASN A 109 -7.78 4.73 -22.15
CA ASN A 109 -6.87 5.85 -22.36
C ASN A 109 -7.40 7.16 -21.76
N GLN A 110 -8.72 7.34 -21.67
CA GLN A 110 -9.30 8.47 -20.93
C GLN A 110 -8.94 8.38 -19.44
N VAL A 111 -8.99 7.18 -18.86
CA VAL A 111 -8.57 6.96 -17.48
C VAL A 111 -7.05 7.13 -17.32
N ASP A 112 -6.24 6.64 -18.27
CA ASP A 112 -4.79 6.92 -18.34
C ASP A 112 -4.47 8.40 -18.38
N ALA A 113 -5.15 9.18 -19.20
CA ALA A 113 -4.97 10.63 -19.27
C ALA A 113 -5.34 11.30 -17.94
N ALA A 114 -6.43 10.87 -17.29
CA ALA A 114 -6.85 11.42 -16.00
C ALA A 114 -5.86 11.13 -14.88
N ILE A 115 -5.31 9.91 -14.80
CA ILE A 115 -4.28 9.57 -13.80
C ILE A 115 -3.00 10.34 -14.05
N LEU A 116 -2.51 10.40 -15.29
CA LEU A 116 -1.29 11.14 -15.62
C LEU A 116 -1.44 12.63 -15.27
N ARG A 117 -2.61 13.21 -15.59
CA ARG A 117 -2.94 14.60 -15.21
C ARG A 117 -2.89 14.80 -13.70
N ASN A 118 -3.55 13.92 -12.94
CA ASN A 118 -3.55 13.99 -11.48
C ASN A 118 -2.13 13.92 -10.91
N GLN A 119 -1.30 13.00 -11.41
CA GLN A 119 0.09 12.86 -11.00
C GLN A 119 0.90 14.13 -11.28
N LEU A 120 0.88 14.63 -12.52
CA LEU A 120 1.63 15.84 -12.90
C LEU A 120 1.19 17.06 -12.08
N GLN A 121 -0.12 17.24 -11.90
CA GLN A 121 -0.67 18.34 -11.10
C GLN A 121 -0.29 18.22 -9.61
N SER A 122 -0.31 17.01 -9.06
CA SER A 122 0.11 16.75 -7.68
C SER A 122 1.58 17.10 -7.45
N GLU A 123 2.46 16.69 -8.36
CA GLU A 123 3.90 16.99 -8.26
C GLU A 123 4.19 18.50 -8.37
N ILE A 124 3.55 19.19 -9.33
CA ILE A 124 3.66 20.64 -9.49
C ILE A 124 3.14 21.35 -8.24
N TRP A 125 1.96 20.96 -7.74
CA TRP A 125 1.37 21.52 -6.54
C TRP A 125 2.24 21.29 -5.30
N ASN A 126 2.83 20.10 -5.17
CA ASN A 126 3.74 19.80 -4.07
C ASN A 126 4.97 20.72 -4.11
N ALA A 127 5.54 20.96 -5.29
CA ALA A 127 6.70 21.83 -5.43
C ALA A 127 6.39 23.32 -5.20
N GLU A 128 5.23 23.81 -5.67
CA GLU A 128 4.93 25.24 -5.69
C GLU A 128 4.09 25.72 -4.50
N VAL A 129 3.20 24.87 -3.98
CA VAL A 129 2.21 25.22 -2.95
C VAL A 129 2.53 24.55 -1.61
N LEU A 130 2.66 23.22 -1.58
CA LEU A 130 2.97 22.52 -0.33
C LEU A 130 4.42 22.76 0.09
N GLN A 131 5.32 22.79 -0.88
CA GLN A 131 6.76 22.97 -0.74
C GLN A 131 7.39 21.97 0.25
N SER A 132 7.03 20.69 0.17
CA SER A 132 7.49 19.67 1.13
C SER A 132 9.01 19.65 1.31
N GLY A 133 9.78 19.85 0.25
CA GLY A 133 11.24 19.93 0.30
C GLY A 133 11.81 21.04 1.20
N LYS A 134 11.00 22.03 1.62
CA LYS A 134 11.40 23.11 2.53
C LYS A 134 11.13 22.83 3.99
N TRP A 135 10.29 21.84 4.32
CA TRP A 135 9.84 21.64 5.71
C TRP A 135 9.73 20.17 6.14
N ASP A 136 9.74 19.22 5.21
CA ASP A 136 9.64 17.80 5.53
C ASP A 136 11.01 17.12 5.39
N PRO A 137 11.76 16.92 6.50
CA PRO A 137 13.03 16.21 6.45
C PRO A 137 12.88 14.72 6.08
N GLN A 138 11.68 14.14 6.16
CA GLN A 138 11.45 12.73 5.81
C GLN A 138 11.71 12.46 4.32
N LEU A 139 11.52 13.46 3.45
CA LEU A 139 11.82 13.35 2.02
C LEU A 139 13.28 12.92 1.78
N TYR A 140 14.22 13.62 2.39
CA TYR A 140 15.65 13.40 2.21
C TYR A 140 16.11 12.09 2.85
N ASN A 141 15.64 11.83 4.08
CA ASN A 141 15.99 10.60 4.79
C ASN A 141 15.40 9.35 4.11
N GLY A 142 14.18 9.47 3.57
CA GLY A 142 13.49 8.41 2.83
C GLY A 142 14.21 8.05 1.53
N ILE A 143 14.64 9.05 0.75
CA ILE A 143 15.46 8.84 -0.46
C ILE A 143 16.79 8.18 -0.09
N ALA A 144 17.46 8.65 0.96
CA ALA A 144 18.75 8.11 1.37
C ALA A 144 18.68 6.64 1.80
N GLY A 145 17.66 6.27 2.60
CA GLY A 145 17.43 4.87 2.98
C GLY A 145 17.03 3.99 1.79
N SER A 146 16.11 4.49 0.95
CA SER A 146 15.60 3.75 -0.21
C SER A 146 16.65 3.53 -1.30
N ALA A 147 17.61 4.46 -1.45
CA ALA A 147 18.67 4.41 -2.45
C ALA A 147 19.48 3.12 -2.40
N ILE A 148 19.81 2.64 -1.20
CA ILE A 148 20.55 1.39 -0.98
C ILE A 148 19.58 0.23 -0.87
N TYR A 149 18.51 0.41 -0.10
CA TYR A 149 17.57 -0.66 0.19
C TYR A 149 16.94 -1.25 -1.08
N GLY A 150 16.45 -0.40 -1.99
CA GLY A 150 15.80 -0.84 -3.23
C GLY A 150 16.71 -1.67 -4.15
N LEU A 151 18.02 -1.48 -4.08
CA LEU A 151 18.99 -2.26 -4.87
C LEU A 151 19.25 -3.64 -4.26
N MET A 152 19.12 -3.79 -2.95
CA MET A 152 19.55 -4.99 -2.24
C MET A 152 18.39 -5.89 -1.83
N ALA A 153 17.19 -5.32 -1.65
CA ALA A 153 16.00 -6.03 -1.22
C ALA A 153 15.56 -7.13 -2.19
N ARG A 154 15.81 -6.95 -3.50
CA ARG A 154 15.36 -7.85 -4.55
C ARG A 154 16.50 -8.27 -5.49
N GLU A 155 16.43 -9.50 -5.97
CA GLU A 155 17.42 -10.10 -6.86
C GLU A 155 17.09 -9.88 -8.35
N PHE A 156 16.93 -8.62 -8.76
CA PHE A 156 16.66 -8.27 -10.16
C PHE A 156 17.89 -8.41 -11.09
N ALA A 157 19.09 -8.42 -10.51
CA ALA A 157 20.38 -8.54 -11.21
C ALA A 157 21.40 -9.33 -10.37
N PRO A 158 22.51 -9.83 -10.97
CA PRO A 158 23.58 -10.48 -10.23
C PRO A 158 24.10 -9.62 -9.08
N LEU A 159 24.36 -10.23 -7.93
CA LEU A 159 24.78 -9.53 -6.71
C LEU A 159 25.99 -8.59 -6.92
N PRO A 160 27.07 -8.96 -7.64
CA PRO A 160 28.16 -8.03 -7.93
C PRO A 160 27.76 -6.75 -8.68
N GLU A 161 26.74 -6.81 -9.53
CA GLU A 161 26.22 -5.64 -10.24
C GLU A 161 25.44 -4.72 -9.30
N ARG A 162 24.56 -5.29 -8.48
CA ARG A 162 23.78 -4.56 -7.46
C ARG A 162 24.70 -3.89 -6.43
N LEU A 163 25.76 -4.57 -6.00
CA LEU A 163 26.77 -3.99 -5.10
C LEU A 163 27.52 -2.81 -5.74
N LYS A 164 27.79 -2.84 -7.05
CA LYS A 164 28.42 -1.72 -7.77
C LYS A 164 27.51 -0.51 -7.85
N SER A 165 26.23 -0.71 -8.15
CA SER A 165 25.21 0.35 -8.10
C SER A 165 25.06 0.93 -6.69
N ALA A 166 25.02 0.07 -5.67
CA ALA A 166 24.96 0.51 -4.26
C ALA A 166 26.21 1.30 -3.87
N THR A 167 27.40 0.87 -4.31
CA THR A 167 28.66 1.62 -4.12
C THR A 167 28.56 3.02 -4.72
N ALA A 168 28.10 3.15 -5.97
CA ALA A 168 27.95 4.44 -6.63
C ALA A 168 26.93 5.35 -5.91
N ARG A 169 25.82 4.80 -5.42
CA ARG A 169 24.84 5.57 -4.63
C ARG A 169 25.42 6.02 -3.30
N MET A 170 26.14 5.15 -2.57
CA MET A 170 26.80 5.52 -1.31
C MET A 170 27.80 6.66 -1.49
N GLU A 171 28.52 6.70 -2.61
CA GLU A 171 29.42 7.81 -2.95
C GLU A 171 28.68 9.15 -3.18
N LYS A 172 27.43 9.10 -3.64
CA LYS A 172 26.60 10.28 -3.95
C LYS A 172 25.71 10.74 -2.79
N LEU A 173 25.39 9.86 -1.83
CA LEU A 173 24.54 10.19 -0.67
C LEU A 173 24.98 11.40 0.17
N PRO A 174 26.29 11.70 0.34
CA PRO A 174 26.70 12.93 1.02
C PRO A 174 26.08 14.20 0.42
N ALA A 175 25.86 14.22 -0.90
CA ALA A 175 25.22 15.35 -1.59
C ALA A 175 23.72 15.48 -1.24
N ILE A 176 23.00 14.38 -1.07
CA ILE A 176 21.59 14.40 -0.63
C ILE A 176 21.47 15.04 0.77
N PHE A 177 22.36 14.68 1.69
CA PHE A 177 22.39 15.29 3.02
C PHE A 177 22.76 16.77 2.96
N ALA A 178 23.72 17.17 2.14
CA ALA A 178 24.04 18.59 1.93
C ALA A 178 22.84 19.37 1.38
N GLN A 179 22.16 18.85 0.37
CA GLN A 179 20.95 19.44 -0.20
C GLN A 179 19.80 19.52 0.83
N ALA A 180 19.67 18.54 1.72
CA ALA A 180 18.73 18.61 2.83
C ALA A 180 19.00 19.81 3.74
N ARG A 181 20.27 20.04 4.10
CA ARG A 181 20.70 21.16 4.94
C ARG A 181 20.51 22.52 4.26
N GLU A 182 20.67 22.58 2.95
CA GLU A 182 20.48 23.80 2.15
C GLU A 182 19.00 24.13 1.92
N ASN A 183 18.16 23.11 1.74
CA ASN A 183 16.77 23.31 1.37
C ASN A 183 15.84 23.51 2.55
N LEU A 184 16.04 22.76 3.65
CA LEU A 184 15.15 22.79 4.79
C LEU A 184 15.25 24.14 5.51
N ASP A 185 14.10 24.75 5.77
CA ASP A 185 13.96 25.87 6.67
C ASP A 185 13.54 25.34 8.05
N PRO A 186 14.44 25.29 9.06
CA PRO A 186 14.12 24.75 10.36
C PRO A 186 12.88 25.39 11.00
N ALA A 187 12.61 26.68 10.75
CA ALA A 187 11.44 27.35 11.33
C ALA A 187 10.11 26.80 10.78
N ARG A 188 10.12 26.22 9.57
CA ARG A 188 8.94 25.60 8.95
C ARG A 188 8.81 24.11 9.26
N VAL A 189 9.86 23.47 9.75
CA VAL A 189 9.89 22.03 10.01
C VAL A 189 9.13 21.73 11.31
N PRO A 190 8.11 20.86 11.30
CA PRO A 190 7.45 20.46 12.53
C PRO A 190 8.38 19.66 13.44
N LYS A 191 8.32 19.93 14.74
CA LYS A 191 9.22 19.32 15.73
C LYS A 191 9.20 17.79 15.66
N ILE A 192 8.02 17.18 15.53
CA ILE A 192 7.88 15.72 15.42
C ILE A 192 8.52 15.13 14.16
N HIS A 193 8.54 15.86 13.04
CA HIS A 193 9.26 15.43 11.83
C HIS A 193 10.77 15.44 12.05
N ALA A 194 11.29 16.52 12.64
CA ALA A 194 12.72 16.64 12.95
C ALA A 194 13.17 15.55 13.94
N GLU A 195 12.42 15.33 15.02
CA GLU A 195 12.73 14.31 16.03
C GLU A 195 12.63 12.90 15.46
N THR A 196 11.66 12.63 14.59
CA THR A 196 11.53 11.33 13.92
C THR A 196 12.72 11.06 13.03
N VAL A 197 13.11 12.00 12.17
CA VAL A 197 14.27 11.82 11.29
C VAL A 197 15.57 11.74 12.08
N ALA A 198 15.74 12.51 13.17
CA ALA A 198 16.90 12.41 14.05
C ALA A 198 17.04 11.02 14.69
N LYS A 199 15.92 10.34 15.00
CA LYS A 199 15.93 8.95 15.47
C LYS A 199 16.24 7.94 14.37
N GLN A 200 15.81 8.22 13.14
CA GLN A 200 15.91 7.27 12.01
C GLN A 200 17.22 7.36 11.22
N ASN A 201 17.89 8.52 11.20
CA ASN A 201 19.03 8.79 10.30
C ASN A 201 20.17 7.76 10.41
N LYS A 202 20.50 7.30 11.61
CA LYS A 202 21.52 6.24 11.81
C LYS A 202 21.11 4.88 11.23
N GLY A 203 19.80 4.61 11.08
CA GLY A 203 19.29 3.38 10.49
C GLY A 203 19.73 3.16 9.04
N ILE A 204 20.16 4.20 8.33
CA ILE A 204 20.77 4.08 6.99
C ILE A 204 22.01 3.18 7.03
N LEU A 205 22.80 3.24 8.11
CA LEU A 205 24.00 2.40 8.27
C LEU A 205 23.63 0.95 8.57
N SER A 206 22.51 0.70 9.26
CA SER A 206 22.02 -0.65 9.49
C SER A 206 21.69 -1.36 8.17
N ILE A 207 21.17 -0.65 7.17
CA ILE A 207 20.95 -1.22 5.82
C ILE A 207 22.28 -1.69 5.22
N VAL A 208 23.34 -0.90 5.33
CA VAL A 208 24.68 -1.26 4.83
C VAL A 208 25.24 -2.47 5.57
N ASP A 209 25.18 -2.46 6.89
CA ASP A 209 25.72 -3.53 7.73
C ASP A 209 25.00 -4.86 7.49
N THR A 210 23.69 -4.82 7.22
CA THR A 210 22.88 -6.01 6.92
C THR A 210 23.04 -6.49 5.47
N PHE A 211 22.99 -5.60 4.48
CA PHE A 211 22.85 -5.99 3.07
C PHE A 211 24.12 -5.89 2.23
N ILE A 212 25.11 -5.12 2.65
CA ILE A 212 26.28 -4.81 1.83
C ILE A 212 27.53 -5.43 2.44
N THR A 213 27.81 -5.14 3.70
CA THR A 213 29.03 -5.56 4.40
C THR A 213 29.30 -7.07 4.32
N PRO A 214 28.31 -7.96 4.46
CA PRO A 214 28.53 -9.41 4.38
C PRO A 214 29.00 -9.90 2.99
N HIS A 215 28.72 -9.13 1.93
CA HIS A 215 28.91 -9.53 0.54
C HIS A 215 30.11 -8.85 -0.14
N ILE A 216 30.90 -8.05 0.60
CA ILE A 216 32.08 -7.36 0.05
C ILE A 216 33.03 -8.36 -0.65
N GLY A 217 33.24 -9.54 -0.04
CA GLY A 217 34.13 -10.56 -0.57
C GLY A 217 33.74 -11.13 -1.95
N GLU A 218 32.52 -10.87 -2.41
CA GLU A 218 32.00 -11.33 -3.70
C GLU A 218 32.44 -10.44 -4.89
N LEU A 219 33.03 -9.28 -4.60
CA LEU A 219 33.57 -8.38 -5.61
C LEU A 219 35.05 -8.64 -5.92
N PRO A 220 35.55 -8.26 -7.11
CA PRO A 220 36.99 -8.17 -7.39
C PRO A 220 37.70 -7.22 -6.41
N GLN A 221 38.97 -7.46 -6.10
CA GLN A 221 39.72 -6.73 -5.07
C GLN A 221 39.68 -5.19 -5.22
N ALA A 222 39.76 -4.67 -6.45
CA ALA A 222 39.67 -3.23 -6.70
C ALA A 222 38.29 -2.66 -6.33
N ASP A 223 37.23 -3.40 -6.65
CA ASP A 223 35.85 -3.04 -6.32
C ASP A 223 35.58 -3.16 -4.80
N GLN A 224 36.22 -4.11 -4.11
CA GLN A 224 36.16 -4.23 -2.64
C GLN A 224 36.72 -2.97 -1.95
N GLN A 225 37.86 -2.47 -2.42
CA GLN A 225 38.48 -1.27 -1.85
C GLN A 225 37.61 -0.02 -2.06
N ARG A 226 37.03 0.13 -3.27
CA ARG A 226 36.10 1.21 -3.58
C ARG A 226 34.85 1.13 -2.70
N LEU A 227 34.26 -0.06 -2.57
CA LEU A 227 33.09 -0.29 -1.73
C LEU A 227 33.37 0.06 -0.27
N GLN A 228 34.51 -0.37 0.29
CA GLN A 228 34.89 -0.02 1.65
C GLN A 228 35.05 1.50 1.83
N ALA A 229 35.68 2.19 0.88
CA ALA A 229 35.81 3.64 0.91
C ALA A 229 34.46 4.36 0.83
N ALA A 230 33.51 3.85 0.03
CA ALA A 230 32.15 4.36 -0.05
C ALA A 230 31.37 4.17 1.27
N ILE A 231 31.50 3.01 1.92
CA ILE A 231 30.93 2.75 3.25
C ILE A 231 31.48 3.74 4.28
N ASP A 232 32.80 3.94 4.31
CA ASP A 232 33.45 4.85 5.25
C ASP A 232 33.06 6.31 5.00
N GLY A 233 32.91 6.70 3.71
CA GLY A 233 32.40 8.00 3.31
C GLY A 233 30.95 8.23 3.76
N LEU A 234 30.08 7.24 3.56
CA LEU A 234 28.70 7.30 4.00
C LEU A 234 28.58 7.40 5.53
N LYS A 235 29.37 6.62 6.29
CA LYS A 235 29.40 6.71 7.77
C LYS A 235 29.68 8.14 8.23
N LYS A 236 30.72 8.78 7.66
CA LYS A 236 31.04 10.19 7.96
C LYS A 236 29.90 11.14 7.61
N ALA A 237 29.26 10.95 6.45
CA ALA A 237 28.17 11.81 6.00
C ALA A 237 26.92 11.66 6.87
N VAL A 238 26.59 10.43 7.32
CA VAL A 238 25.49 10.16 8.26
C VAL A 238 25.77 10.80 9.63
N ASP A 239 27.02 10.74 10.13
CA ASP A 239 27.40 11.38 11.39
C ASP A 239 27.37 12.92 11.31
N GLU A 240 27.80 13.49 10.18
CA GLU A 240 27.69 14.92 9.91
C GLU A 240 26.22 15.35 9.87
N GLN A 241 25.39 14.58 9.14
CA GLN A 241 23.96 14.83 9.07
C GLN A 241 23.30 14.72 10.45
N GLN A 242 23.65 13.70 11.25
CA GLN A 242 23.15 13.54 12.61
C GLN A 242 23.52 14.75 13.48
N THR A 243 24.76 15.23 13.37
CA THR A 243 25.21 16.41 14.11
C THR A 243 24.37 17.63 13.76
N TRP A 244 24.06 17.83 12.48
CA TRP A 244 23.18 18.91 12.04
C TRP A 244 21.73 18.72 12.50
N LEU A 245 21.20 17.49 12.45
CA LEU A 245 19.86 17.18 12.96
C LEU A 245 19.75 17.53 14.45
N ASP A 246 20.70 17.09 15.26
CA ASP A 246 20.68 17.25 16.72
C ASP A 246 20.97 18.69 17.16
N LYS A 247 21.90 19.39 16.49
CA LYS A 247 22.36 20.72 16.90
C LYS A 247 21.68 21.87 16.17
N THR A 248 21.08 21.61 15.01
CA THR A 248 20.50 22.66 14.17
C THR A 248 19.03 22.41 13.87
N LEU A 249 18.66 21.27 13.30
CA LEU A 249 17.26 21.06 12.90
C LEU A 249 16.31 20.94 14.08
N VAL A 250 16.51 19.94 14.95
CA VAL A 250 15.61 19.64 16.08
C VAL A 250 15.43 20.84 17.02
N PRO A 251 16.50 21.55 17.45
CA PRO A 251 16.33 22.71 18.34
C PRO A 251 15.60 23.90 17.71
N ASN A 252 15.62 24.01 16.38
CA ASN A 252 15.01 25.12 15.65
C ASN A 252 13.70 24.76 14.95
N ALA A 253 13.26 23.50 15.04
CA ALA A 253 12.00 22.99 14.47
C ALA A 253 10.78 23.61 15.17
N LYS A 254 10.11 24.53 14.48
CA LYS A 254 8.97 25.32 15.01
C LYS A 254 7.71 25.27 14.14
N GLY A 255 7.74 24.48 13.06
CA GLY A 255 6.60 24.33 12.16
C GLY A 255 5.41 23.66 12.82
N ASP A 256 4.22 23.94 12.29
CA ASP A 256 3.03 23.17 12.62
C ASP A 256 2.94 21.98 11.65
N PHE A 257 2.67 20.78 12.19
CA PHE A 257 2.44 19.60 11.37
C PHE A 257 1.06 19.64 10.68
N ARG A 258 0.15 20.50 11.16
CA ARG A 258 -1.17 20.69 10.54
C ARG A 258 -1.04 21.53 9.29
N ILE A 259 -1.47 20.97 8.16
CA ILE A 259 -1.37 21.65 6.86
C ILE A 259 -2.54 22.63 6.59
N GLY A 260 -3.61 22.59 7.39
CA GLY A 260 -4.78 23.44 7.26
C GLY A 260 -5.74 23.01 6.15
N ALA A 261 -6.99 23.51 6.20
CA ALA A 261 -8.09 23.08 5.35
C ALA A 261 -7.79 23.16 3.85
N GLU A 262 -7.27 24.28 3.36
CA GLU A 262 -7.06 24.51 1.92
C GLU A 262 -6.07 23.51 1.31
N LYS A 263 -4.89 23.37 1.93
CA LYS A 263 -3.87 22.42 1.46
C LYS A 263 -4.31 20.98 1.67
N TYR A 264 -5.05 20.71 2.75
CA TYR A 264 -5.60 19.39 3.02
C TYR A 264 -6.59 18.98 1.94
N ASP A 265 -7.57 19.82 1.61
CA ASP A 265 -8.58 19.52 0.59
C ASP A 265 -7.95 19.34 -0.81
N GLN A 266 -6.93 20.16 -1.16
CA GLN A 266 -6.16 20.00 -2.39
C GLN A 266 -5.39 18.67 -2.42
N LYS A 267 -4.66 18.34 -1.35
CA LYS A 267 -3.91 17.09 -1.25
C LYS A 267 -4.82 15.87 -1.24
N LEU A 268 -5.96 15.96 -0.56
CA LEU A 268 -6.98 14.91 -0.49
C LEU A 268 -7.52 14.57 -1.89
N LYS A 269 -7.78 15.58 -2.72
CA LYS A 269 -8.17 15.37 -4.11
C LYS A 269 -7.11 14.58 -4.90
N PHE A 270 -5.83 14.92 -4.77
CA PHE A 270 -4.76 14.21 -5.45
C PHE A 270 -4.58 12.77 -4.93
N ALA A 271 -4.64 12.59 -3.61
CA ALA A 271 -4.41 11.30 -2.96
C ALA A 271 -5.53 10.30 -3.25
N LEU A 272 -6.79 10.76 -3.23
CA LEU A 272 -7.94 9.89 -3.42
C LEU A 272 -8.32 9.76 -4.91
N SER A 273 -8.20 10.85 -5.67
CA SER A 273 -8.85 10.98 -6.99
C SER A 273 -10.29 10.45 -6.93
N SER A 274 -11.02 10.89 -5.91
CA SER A 274 -12.43 10.59 -5.64
C SER A 274 -13.28 11.83 -5.90
N SER A 275 -14.58 11.65 -6.14
CA SER A 275 -15.53 12.76 -6.20
C SER A 275 -15.94 13.29 -4.83
N LEU A 276 -15.63 12.57 -3.75
CA LEU A 276 -16.03 12.95 -2.39
C LEU A 276 -15.18 14.10 -1.85
N SER A 277 -15.87 15.10 -1.30
CA SER A 277 -15.27 16.15 -0.49
C SER A 277 -14.88 15.64 0.90
N ARG A 278 -14.01 16.39 1.59
CA ARG A 278 -13.65 16.12 2.99
C ARG A 278 -14.87 16.05 3.91
N GLN A 279 -15.87 16.90 3.68
CA GLN A 279 -17.11 16.96 4.48
C GLN A 279 -17.93 15.68 4.29
N GLU A 280 -18.16 15.26 3.05
CA GLU A 280 -18.86 14.01 2.73
C GLU A 280 -18.13 12.79 3.30
N ILE A 281 -16.80 12.76 3.21
CA ILE A 281 -15.98 11.70 3.83
C ILE A 281 -16.18 11.67 5.34
N GLY A 282 -16.14 12.83 6.01
CA GLY A 282 -16.35 12.93 7.44
C GLY A 282 -17.75 12.50 7.89
N GLU A 283 -18.78 12.88 7.14
CA GLU A 283 -20.17 12.48 7.39
C GLU A 283 -20.36 10.97 7.21
N ARG A 284 -19.88 10.41 6.09
CA ARG A 284 -19.91 8.96 5.84
C ARG A 284 -19.16 8.19 6.91
N ALA A 285 -17.96 8.64 7.29
CA ALA A 285 -17.16 7.94 8.30
C ALA A 285 -17.85 7.94 9.68
N ARG A 286 -18.43 9.07 10.12
CA ARG A 286 -19.16 9.12 11.40
C ARG A 286 -20.44 8.27 11.38
N ALA A 287 -21.17 8.28 10.26
CA ALA A 287 -22.34 7.42 10.10
C ALA A 287 -21.96 5.93 10.14
N GLU A 288 -20.87 5.56 9.46
CA GLU A 288 -20.39 4.18 9.42
C GLU A 288 -19.83 3.73 10.77
N LEU A 289 -19.13 4.61 11.51
CA LEU A 289 -18.69 4.34 12.88
C LEU A 289 -19.87 3.93 13.77
N LYS A 290 -20.98 4.68 13.71
CA LYS A 290 -22.20 4.38 14.46
C LYS A 290 -22.81 3.05 14.03
N ARG A 291 -23.00 2.83 12.72
CA ARG A 291 -23.58 1.61 12.16
C ARG A 291 -22.76 0.37 12.54
N VAL A 292 -21.44 0.44 12.42
CA VAL A 292 -20.55 -0.68 12.75
C VAL A 292 -20.61 -1.01 14.24
N ARG A 293 -20.63 -0.01 15.12
CA ARG A 293 -20.80 -0.24 16.57
C ARG A 293 -22.16 -0.86 16.91
N GLU A 294 -23.23 -0.50 16.19
CA GLU A 294 -24.54 -1.15 16.32
C GLU A 294 -24.48 -2.63 15.91
N ASP A 295 -23.82 -2.96 14.79
CA ASP A 295 -23.61 -4.35 14.37
C ASP A 295 -22.79 -5.15 15.39
N MET A 296 -21.68 -4.58 15.87
CA MET A 296 -20.84 -5.20 16.91
C MET A 296 -21.63 -5.46 18.19
N TYR A 297 -22.53 -4.55 18.57
CA TYR A 297 -23.41 -4.73 19.72
C TYR A 297 -24.40 -5.88 19.51
N GLY A 298 -25.00 -6.01 18.32
CA GLY A 298 -25.86 -7.15 17.99
C GLY A 298 -25.12 -8.49 18.04
N ILE A 299 -23.86 -8.52 17.59
CA ILE A 299 -22.99 -9.70 17.74
C ILE A 299 -22.71 -9.97 19.22
N ALA A 300 -22.38 -8.93 20.01
CA ALA A 300 -22.14 -9.06 21.44
C ALA A 300 -23.34 -9.69 22.17
N GLN A 301 -24.56 -9.24 21.87
CA GLN A 301 -25.80 -9.82 22.39
C GLN A 301 -25.92 -11.32 22.08
N THR A 302 -25.44 -11.75 20.93
CA THR A 302 -25.50 -13.15 20.50
C THR A 302 -24.44 -14.00 21.21
N VAL A 303 -23.18 -13.57 21.21
CA VAL A 303 -22.06 -14.39 21.72
C VAL A 303 -21.94 -14.39 23.24
N LEU A 304 -22.46 -13.36 23.90
CA LEU A 304 -22.51 -13.25 25.36
C LEU A 304 -23.79 -13.84 25.95
N LYS A 305 -24.74 -14.27 25.10
CA LYS A 305 -25.97 -14.92 25.56
C LYS A 305 -25.61 -16.11 26.46
N ASP A 306 -26.16 -16.11 27.67
CA ASP A 306 -25.96 -17.13 28.70
C ASP A 306 -24.53 -17.24 29.28
N LYS A 307 -23.64 -16.28 28.98
CA LYS A 307 -22.29 -16.25 29.58
C LYS A 307 -22.35 -15.71 31.03
N PRO A 308 -21.72 -16.39 32.00
CA PRO A 308 -21.62 -15.86 33.36
C PRO A 308 -20.92 -14.50 33.38
N GLY A 309 -21.51 -13.53 34.08
CA GLY A 309 -20.95 -12.18 34.19
C GLY A 309 -21.10 -11.30 32.94
N ALA A 310 -21.90 -11.71 31.95
CA ALA A 310 -22.22 -10.85 30.82
C ALA A 310 -22.88 -9.54 31.29
N PRO A 311 -22.51 -8.38 30.71
CA PRO A 311 -23.15 -7.10 31.04
C PRO A 311 -24.63 -7.10 30.61
N GLU A 312 -25.42 -6.20 31.20
CA GLU A 312 -26.79 -5.96 30.74
C GLU A 312 -26.78 -5.39 29.32
N MET A 313 -27.58 -5.98 28.43
CA MET A 313 -27.63 -5.60 27.02
C MET A 313 -29.06 -5.27 26.56
N PRO A 314 -29.64 -4.13 26.97
CA PRO A 314 -30.99 -3.73 26.58
C PRO A 314 -31.11 -3.45 25.08
N ALA A 315 -32.32 -3.47 24.53
CA ALA A 315 -32.57 -3.20 23.10
C ALA A 315 -32.15 -1.77 22.66
N GLN A 316 -32.10 -0.82 23.60
CA GLN A 316 -31.62 0.54 23.39
C GLN A 316 -30.55 0.85 24.45
N PRO A 317 -29.28 0.48 24.20
CA PRO A 317 -28.20 0.72 25.15
C PRO A 317 -27.83 2.19 25.22
N THR A 318 -27.34 2.64 26.38
CA THR A 318 -26.50 3.83 26.46
C THR A 318 -25.14 3.57 25.82
N ASP A 319 -24.38 4.62 25.49
CA ASP A 319 -23.01 4.48 24.94
C ASP A 319 -22.12 3.61 25.84
N GLU A 320 -22.20 3.78 27.16
CA GLU A 320 -21.43 3.00 28.13
C GLU A 320 -21.85 1.52 28.15
N GLN A 321 -23.15 1.22 28.05
CA GLN A 321 -23.66 -0.15 27.96
C GLN A 321 -23.24 -0.80 26.65
N GLN A 322 -23.30 -0.06 25.54
CA GLN A 322 -22.84 -0.52 24.23
C GLN A 322 -21.33 -0.84 24.26
N GLN A 323 -20.54 0.09 24.79
CA GLN A 323 -19.09 -0.07 24.93
C GLN A 323 -18.73 -1.32 25.72
N LYS A 324 -19.29 -1.47 26.94
CA LYS A 324 -19.01 -2.62 27.83
C LYS A 324 -19.39 -3.97 27.19
N ALA A 325 -20.50 -4.02 26.47
CA ALA A 325 -20.94 -5.24 25.79
C ALA A 325 -19.98 -5.64 24.66
N ILE A 326 -19.56 -4.68 23.84
CA ILE A 326 -18.63 -4.93 22.74
C ILE A 326 -17.26 -5.34 23.29
N GLU A 327 -16.74 -4.65 24.31
CA GLU A 327 -15.48 -5.02 24.98
C GLU A 327 -15.54 -6.44 25.53
N ALA A 328 -16.61 -6.81 26.24
CA ALA A 328 -16.78 -8.15 26.78
C ALA A 328 -16.84 -9.23 25.67
N ALA A 329 -17.45 -8.94 24.52
CA ALA A 329 -17.47 -9.85 23.38
C ALA A 329 -16.10 -9.97 22.71
N LEU A 330 -15.35 -8.86 22.61
CA LEU A 330 -13.99 -8.85 22.08
C LEU A 330 -13.05 -9.68 22.97
N GLU A 331 -13.22 -9.69 24.30
CA GLU A 331 -12.45 -10.57 25.20
C GLU A 331 -12.62 -12.06 24.86
N LEU A 332 -13.77 -12.48 24.35
CA LEU A 332 -13.96 -13.86 23.88
C LEU A 332 -13.09 -14.16 22.65
N ALA A 333 -12.96 -13.21 21.73
CA ALA A 333 -12.09 -13.36 20.57
C ALA A 333 -10.61 -13.34 20.96
N TYR A 334 -10.22 -12.48 21.90
CA TYR A 334 -8.84 -12.35 22.39
C TYR A 334 -8.34 -13.55 23.19
N ALA A 335 -9.24 -14.35 23.74
CA ALA A 335 -8.90 -15.57 24.46
C ALA A 335 -8.30 -16.65 23.55
N ASP A 336 -8.68 -16.66 22.27
CA ASP A 336 -8.14 -17.55 21.25
C ASP A 336 -7.03 -16.84 20.48
N LYS A 337 -5.79 -17.07 20.92
CA LYS A 337 -4.58 -16.47 20.37
C LYS A 337 -3.54 -17.55 20.12
N PRO A 338 -2.67 -17.38 19.10
CA PRO A 338 -1.65 -18.35 18.79
C PRO A 338 -0.59 -18.39 19.89
N ALA A 339 0.18 -19.49 19.93
CA ALA A 339 1.42 -19.50 20.71
C ALA A 339 2.43 -18.51 20.09
N ARG A 340 3.31 -17.95 20.93
CA ARG A 340 4.29 -16.92 20.53
C ARG A 340 5.13 -17.31 19.32
N ASP A 341 5.56 -18.58 19.25
CA ASP A 341 6.38 -19.15 18.19
C ASP A 341 5.55 -19.67 16.99
N LYS A 342 4.22 -19.55 17.04
CA LYS A 342 3.28 -20.07 16.03
C LYS A 342 2.66 -19.03 15.11
N VAL A 343 2.80 -17.74 15.39
CA VAL A 343 2.23 -16.64 14.57
C VAL A 343 2.48 -16.81 13.07
N VAL A 344 3.71 -17.15 12.68
CA VAL A 344 4.07 -17.32 11.26
C VAL A 344 3.48 -18.60 10.66
N ASP A 345 3.46 -19.70 11.40
CA ASP A 345 2.88 -20.96 10.95
C ASP A 345 1.36 -20.84 10.81
N ASP A 346 0.72 -20.16 11.75
CA ASP A 346 -0.73 -19.92 11.74
C ASP A 346 -1.12 -18.97 10.60
N ALA A 347 -0.28 -17.97 10.28
CA ALA A 347 -0.48 -17.12 9.11
C ALA A 347 -0.41 -17.92 7.78
N LYS A 348 0.47 -18.93 7.70
CA LYS A 348 0.54 -19.85 6.54
C LYS A 348 -0.72 -20.69 6.41
N ALA A 349 -1.16 -21.31 7.50
CA ALA A 349 -2.38 -22.10 7.51
C ALA A 349 -3.60 -21.24 7.15
N ALA A 350 -3.68 -20.01 7.70
CA ALA A 350 -4.74 -19.06 7.40
C ALA A 350 -4.79 -18.67 5.92
N LEU A 351 -3.64 -18.44 5.27
CA LEU A 351 -3.58 -18.11 3.85
C LEU A 351 -3.97 -19.30 2.95
N GLU A 352 -3.53 -20.51 3.31
CA GLU A 352 -3.95 -21.73 2.60
C GLU A 352 -5.47 -21.90 2.67
N GLN A 353 -6.04 -21.72 3.87
CA GLN A 353 -7.47 -21.82 4.09
C GLN A 353 -8.27 -20.72 3.36
N SER A 354 -7.83 -19.45 3.41
CA SER A 354 -8.51 -18.38 2.67
C SER A 354 -8.46 -18.62 1.15
N THR A 355 -7.33 -19.10 0.64
CA THR A 355 -7.16 -19.45 -0.77
C THR A 355 -8.06 -20.62 -1.18
N ALA A 356 -8.13 -21.67 -0.36
CA ALA A 356 -9.01 -22.81 -0.59
C ALA A 356 -10.48 -22.38 -0.61
N PHE A 357 -10.90 -21.57 0.37
CA PHE A 357 -12.26 -21.06 0.46
C PHE A 357 -12.66 -20.24 -0.77
N VAL A 358 -11.80 -19.32 -1.23
CA VAL A 358 -12.03 -18.53 -2.45
C VAL A 358 -12.23 -19.41 -3.67
N ARG A 359 -11.47 -20.51 -3.77
CA ARG A 359 -11.57 -21.48 -4.86
C ARG A 359 -12.87 -22.29 -4.77
N GLU A 360 -13.20 -22.79 -3.58
CA GLU A 360 -14.38 -23.64 -3.35
C GLU A 360 -15.70 -22.88 -3.55
N HIS A 361 -15.74 -21.61 -3.17
CA HIS A 361 -16.92 -20.75 -3.32
C HIS A 361 -16.95 -20.00 -4.66
N ASP A 362 -15.99 -20.27 -5.55
CA ASP A 362 -15.86 -19.65 -6.87
C ASP A 362 -15.96 -18.11 -6.80
N LEU A 363 -15.18 -17.47 -5.91
CA LEU A 363 -15.36 -16.05 -5.60
C LEU A 363 -14.63 -15.11 -6.57
N VAL A 364 -13.48 -15.52 -7.09
CA VAL A 364 -12.64 -14.74 -8.03
C VAL A 364 -11.62 -15.66 -8.70
N THR A 365 -11.21 -15.37 -9.92
CA THR A 365 -10.17 -16.14 -10.62
C THR A 365 -8.83 -15.98 -9.90
N LEU A 366 -8.30 -17.09 -9.41
CA LEU A 366 -7.02 -17.15 -8.72
C LEU A 366 -5.85 -17.34 -9.72
N PRO A 367 -4.66 -16.83 -9.38
CA PRO A 367 -3.44 -17.09 -10.12
C PRO A 367 -2.97 -18.54 -9.97
N ASP A 368 -2.26 -19.04 -10.98
CA ASP A 368 -1.55 -20.33 -10.89
C ASP A 368 -0.28 -20.24 -10.02
N ALA A 369 0.24 -19.03 -9.80
CA ALA A 369 1.40 -18.80 -8.95
C ALA A 369 0.98 -18.78 -7.47
N PRO A 370 1.69 -19.44 -6.55
CA PRO A 370 1.44 -19.29 -5.12
C PRO A 370 2.05 -17.99 -4.57
N VAL A 371 1.54 -17.54 -3.42
CA VAL A 371 2.20 -16.53 -2.57
C VAL A 371 3.18 -17.24 -1.66
N ASP A 372 4.42 -16.76 -1.61
CA ASP A 372 5.40 -17.27 -0.66
C ASP A 372 5.32 -16.45 0.64
N ILE A 373 5.13 -17.13 1.78
CA ILE A 373 5.22 -16.47 3.10
C ILE A 373 6.67 -16.45 3.57
N ILE A 374 7.16 -15.26 3.90
CA ILE A 374 8.50 -15.07 4.43
C ILE A 374 8.45 -14.53 5.85
N LEU A 375 9.48 -14.85 6.62
CA LEU A 375 9.75 -14.13 7.85
C LEU A 375 10.10 -12.68 7.48
N MET A 376 9.45 -11.71 8.12
CA MET A 376 9.75 -10.31 7.87
C MET A 376 11.24 -10.04 8.16
N PRO A 377 11.97 -9.44 7.21
CA PRO A 377 13.34 -9.04 7.44
C PRO A 377 13.46 -8.07 8.62
N GLU A 378 14.51 -8.20 9.44
CA GLU A 378 14.64 -7.50 10.73
C GLU A 378 14.46 -5.99 10.67
N PHE A 379 15.08 -5.35 9.68
CA PHE A 379 15.04 -3.91 9.50
C PHE A 379 13.64 -3.37 9.08
N GLN A 380 12.70 -4.23 8.69
CA GLN A 380 11.31 -3.86 8.37
C GLN A 380 10.34 -4.16 9.52
N ARG A 381 10.79 -4.87 10.55
CA ARG A 381 9.97 -5.18 11.72
C ARG A 381 9.68 -3.89 12.51
N GLY A 382 8.50 -3.83 13.13
CA GLY A 382 8.10 -2.73 14.01
C GLY A 382 7.34 -1.59 13.33
N VAL A 383 7.09 -1.66 12.02
CA VAL A 383 6.22 -0.71 11.29
C VAL A 383 4.84 -1.33 11.03
N ALA A 384 4.82 -2.55 10.48
CA ALA A 384 3.61 -3.36 10.30
C ALA A 384 3.89 -4.78 10.80
N VAL A 385 2.85 -5.49 11.23
CA VAL A 385 2.98 -6.89 11.67
C VAL A 385 3.01 -7.85 10.50
N ALA A 386 2.33 -7.52 9.42
CA ALA A 386 2.47 -8.21 8.17
C ALA A 386 2.25 -7.24 7.01
N TYR A 387 2.80 -7.56 5.83
CA TYR A 387 2.56 -6.81 4.61
C TYR A 387 2.80 -7.66 3.36
N CYS A 388 2.15 -7.29 2.26
CA CYS A 388 2.38 -7.85 0.93
C CYS A 388 3.57 -7.16 0.24
N ASP A 389 4.65 -7.91 0.01
CA ASP A 389 5.86 -7.47 -0.68
C ASP A 389 5.78 -7.84 -2.17
N SER A 390 5.14 -6.99 -2.96
CA SER A 390 5.03 -7.16 -4.42
C SER A 390 6.23 -6.53 -5.15
N PRO A 391 6.73 -7.15 -6.25
CA PRO A 391 7.76 -6.53 -7.06
C PRO A 391 7.26 -5.25 -7.74
N GLY A 392 8.20 -4.41 -8.17
CA GLY A 392 7.86 -3.23 -8.97
C GLY A 392 7.10 -3.62 -10.25
N PRO A 393 6.20 -2.78 -10.77
CA PRO A 393 5.38 -3.10 -11.93
C PRO A 393 6.19 -3.43 -13.21
N LEU A 394 7.45 -3.00 -13.30
CA LEU A 394 8.35 -3.29 -14.42
C LEU A 394 9.24 -4.51 -14.18
N ASP A 395 9.39 -4.96 -12.93
CA ASP A 395 10.10 -6.18 -12.58
C ASP A 395 9.28 -7.40 -12.96
N LYS A 396 9.56 -7.96 -14.14
CA LYS A 396 8.87 -9.16 -14.62
C LYS A 396 9.48 -10.42 -14.02
N ASN A 397 8.62 -11.37 -13.64
CA ASN A 397 8.97 -12.70 -13.13
C ASN A 397 9.58 -12.75 -11.71
N LEU A 398 9.52 -11.66 -10.95
CA LEU A 398 9.83 -11.69 -9.52
C LEU A 398 8.64 -12.20 -8.70
N LYS A 399 8.95 -12.82 -7.56
CA LYS A 399 7.94 -13.32 -6.63
C LYS A 399 7.34 -12.21 -5.79
N THR A 400 6.07 -12.39 -5.43
CA THR A 400 5.40 -11.61 -4.38
C THR A 400 5.46 -12.40 -3.07
N PHE A 401 5.78 -11.73 -1.98
CA PHE A 401 5.85 -12.35 -0.66
C PHE A 401 4.76 -11.82 0.27
N TYR A 402 4.25 -12.65 1.16
CA TYR A 402 3.53 -12.20 2.34
C TYR A 402 4.47 -12.27 3.54
N ALA A 403 4.96 -11.11 3.97
CA ALA A 403 5.96 -11.01 5.03
C ALA A 403 5.27 -10.88 6.40
N VAL A 404 5.58 -11.77 7.34
CA VAL A 404 5.00 -11.76 8.70
C VAL A 404 6.10 -11.55 9.73
N SER A 405 5.91 -10.56 10.62
CA SER A 405 6.87 -10.24 11.67
C SER A 405 6.79 -11.26 12.81
N PRO A 406 7.92 -11.83 13.27
CA PRO A 406 7.95 -12.55 14.52
C PRO A 406 7.78 -11.58 15.71
N ILE A 407 7.43 -12.11 16.87
CA ILE A 407 7.39 -11.35 18.12
C ILE A 407 8.83 -11.18 18.65
N PRO A 408 9.31 -9.94 18.90
CA PRO A 408 10.70 -9.70 19.33
C PRO A 408 11.05 -10.37 20.66
N ASP A 409 12.17 -11.12 20.71
CA ASP A 409 12.61 -11.94 21.86
C ASP A 409 12.79 -11.17 23.17
N ASP A 410 13.03 -9.86 23.08
CA ASP A 410 13.21 -8.96 24.22
C ASP A 410 11.89 -8.44 24.83
N TRP A 411 10.75 -8.74 24.23
CA TRP A 411 9.44 -8.34 24.76
C TRP A 411 9.04 -9.16 26.00
N ASN A 412 8.57 -8.45 27.03
CA ASN A 412 8.03 -9.06 28.24
C ASN A 412 6.63 -9.67 28.03
N GLU A 413 6.18 -10.50 28.96
CA GLU A 413 4.88 -11.21 28.88
C GLU A 413 3.69 -10.28 28.62
N LYS A 414 3.66 -9.07 29.18
CA LYS A 414 2.57 -8.11 28.95
C LYS A 414 2.57 -7.55 27.54
N GLN A 415 3.75 -7.27 26.98
CA GLN A 415 3.88 -6.79 25.61
C GLN A 415 3.47 -7.89 24.62
N VAL A 416 3.90 -9.12 24.87
CA VAL A 416 3.51 -10.31 24.08
C VAL A 416 2.02 -10.54 24.15
N ASP A 417 1.43 -10.51 25.34
CA ASP A 417 0.00 -10.69 25.53
C ASP A 417 -0.81 -9.60 24.82
N SER A 418 -0.43 -8.32 24.99
CA SER A 418 -1.06 -7.20 24.29
C SER A 418 -1.05 -7.39 22.76
N PHE A 419 0.11 -7.78 22.22
CA PHE A 419 0.25 -8.07 20.80
C PHE A 419 -0.60 -9.24 20.34
N LEU A 420 -0.57 -10.37 21.05
CA LEU A 420 -1.35 -11.56 20.68
C LEU A 420 -2.86 -11.38 20.87
N ARG A 421 -3.30 -10.41 21.69
CA ARG A 421 -4.71 -10.02 21.77
C ARG A 421 -5.12 -9.22 20.53
N GLU A 422 -4.28 -8.30 20.06
CA GLU A 422 -4.53 -7.57 18.81
C GLU A 422 -4.46 -8.52 17.60
N TYR A 423 -3.44 -9.36 17.54
CA TYR A 423 -3.17 -10.35 16.49
C TYR A 423 -3.57 -11.77 16.93
N ASN A 424 -4.78 -11.89 17.45
CA ASN A 424 -5.39 -13.16 17.85
C ASN A 424 -5.65 -14.08 16.63
N SER A 425 -6.05 -15.34 16.85
CA SER A 425 -6.19 -16.35 15.79
C SER A 425 -7.08 -15.86 14.63
N ARG A 426 -8.19 -15.18 14.93
CA ARG A 426 -9.11 -14.61 13.91
C ARG A 426 -8.51 -13.42 13.17
N MET A 427 -7.75 -12.57 13.86
CA MET A 427 -7.06 -11.45 13.22
C MET A 427 -5.99 -11.96 12.24
N ILE A 428 -5.30 -13.06 12.55
CA ILE A 428 -4.35 -13.68 11.62
C ILE A 428 -5.04 -14.11 10.33
N HIS A 429 -6.21 -14.74 10.42
CA HIS A 429 -7.04 -15.03 9.25
C HIS A 429 -7.41 -13.77 8.45
N LEU A 430 -7.84 -12.73 9.15
CA LEU A 430 -8.22 -11.47 8.51
C LEU A 430 -7.03 -10.79 7.80
N LEU A 431 -5.85 -10.80 8.41
CA LEU A 431 -4.63 -10.27 7.79
C LEU A 431 -4.18 -11.11 6.59
N SER A 432 -4.29 -12.44 6.65
CA SER A 432 -4.00 -13.30 5.52
C SER A 432 -4.96 -13.08 4.34
N ILE A 433 -6.22 -12.70 4.62
CA ILE A 433 -7.18 -12.23 3.60
C ILE A 433 -6.74 -10.88 3.01
N HIS A 434 -6.40 -9.92 3.87
CA HIS A 434 -6.04 -8.55 3.49
C HIS A 434 -4.76 -8.49 2.65
N GLU A 435 -3.68 -9.11 3.12
CA GLU A 435 -2.36 -9.05 2.49
C GLU A 435 -2.18 -10.10 1.39
N GLY A 436 -2.82 -11.26 1.56
CA GLY A 436 -2.71 -12.39 0.67
C GLY A 436 -3.94 -12.53 -0.24
N THR A 437 -4.64 -13.64 -0.10
CA THR A 437 -5.75 -14.01 -0.99
C THR A 437 -7.09 -13.86 -0.26
N PRO A 438 -8.07 -13.12 -0.82
CA PRO A 438 -8.08 -12.46 -2.15
C PRO A 438 -7.70 -10.96 -2.14
N GLY A 439 -7.03 -10.44 -1.11
CA GLY A 439 -6.64 -9.03 -0.98
C GLY A 439 -5.47 -8.60 -1.87
N HIS A 440 -4.43 -7.99 -1.27
CA HIS A 440 -3.35 -7.31 -1.97
C HIS A 440 -2.59 -8.16 -2.97
N TYR A 441 -2.27 -9.41 -2.62
CA TYR A 441 -1.56 -10.28 -3.55
C TYR A 441 -2.35 -10.49 -4.84
N LEU A 442 -3.63 -10.81 -4.71
CA LEU A 442 -4.47 -11.12 -5.87
C LEU A 442 -4.67 -9.89 -6.75
N GLU A 443 -4.99 -8.75 -6.15
CA GLU A 443 -5.16 -7.51 -6.91
C GLU A 443 -3.85 -7.07 -7.56
N GLY A 444 -2.71 -7.17 -6.87
CA GLY A 444 -1.39 -6.89 -7.42
C GLY A 444 -1.07 -7.77 -8.63
N TRP A 445 -1.40 -9.07 -8.56
CA TRP A 445 -1.22 -10.00 -9.68
C TRP A 445 -2.05 -9.64 -10.91
N HIS A 446 -3.31 -9.24 -10.72
CA HIS A 446 -4.18 -8.78 -11.82
C HIS A 446 -3.67 -7.46 -12.40
N SER A 447 -3.32 -6.50 -11.54
CA SER A 447 -2.77 -5.21 -11.95
C SER A 447 -1.48 -5.31 -12.76
N ALA A 448 -0.60 -6.25 -12.42
CA ALA A 448 0.66 -6.49 -13.14
C ALA A 448 0.46 -7.02 -14.58
N LYS A 449 -0.74 -7.55 -14.89
CA LYS A 449 -1.12 -8.07 -16.22
C LYS A 449 -1.84 -7.04 -17.08
N PHE A 450 -2.26 -5.91 -16.51
CA PHE A 450 -2.90 -4.86 -17.28
C PHE A 450 -1.92 -4.28 -18.32
N PRO A 451 -2.34 -4.06 -19.58
CA PRO A 451 -1.41 -3.74 -20.67
C PRO A 451 -0.80 -2.34 -20.58
N SER A 452 -1.44 -1.39 -19.89
CA SER A 452 -0.90 -0.03 -19.74
C SER A 452 0.22 0.03 -18.70
N THR A 453 1.45 0.29 -19.16
CA THR A 453 2.58 0.57 -18.28
C THR A 453 2.33 1.79 -17.40
N LEU A 454 1.66 2.82 -17.94
CA LEU A 454 1.33 4.02 -17.18
C LEU A 454 0.40 3.69 -16.01
N ARG A 455 -0.64 2.88 -16.23
CA ARG A 455 -1.54 2.41 -15.16
C ARG A 455 -0.80 1.60 -14.10
N ALA A 456 0.06 0.68 -14.52
CA ALA A 456 0.80 -0.17 -13.60
C ALA A 456 1.76 0.64 -12.72
N VAL A 457 2.43 1.63 -13.32
CA VAL A 457 3.37 2.53 -12.62
C VAL A 457 2.65 3.52 -11.71
N LEU A 458 1.58 4.14 -12.19
CA LEU A 458 0.78 5.12 -11.44
C LEU A 458 -0.44 4.45 -10.77
N ARG A 459 -0.23 3.24 -10.26
CA ARG A 459 -1.26 2.43 -9.59
C ARG A 459 -1.87 3.18 -8.40
N SER A 460 -3.20 3.13 -8.27
CA SER A 460 -3.93 3.79 -7.20
C SER A 460 -3.80 3.02 -5.88
N GLY A 461 -3.15 3.64 -4.89
CA GLY A 461 -3.15 3.13 -3.51
C GLY A 461 -4.56 3.06 -2.92
N LEU A 462 -5.47 3.99 -3.27
CA LEU A 462 -6.87 3.95 -2.84
C LEU A 462 -7.60 2.71 -3.35
N PHE A 463 -7.37 2.32 -4.60
CA PHE A 463 -7.97 1.10 -5.16
C PHE A 463 -7.46 -0.14 -4.44
N ALA A 464 -6.14 -0.24 -4.27
CA ALA A 464 -5.46 -1.36 -3.63
C ALA A 464 -5.90 -1.57 -2.18
N GLU A 465 -5.81 -0.52 -1.36
CA GLU A 465 -6.19 -0.55 0.06
C GLU A 465 -7.69 -0.77 0.23
N GLY A 466 -8.49 -0.10 -0.62
CA GLY A 466 -9.93 -0.29 -0.64
C GLY A 466 -10.34 -1.70 -1.01
N TRP A 467 -9.63 -2.34 -1.97
CA TRP A 467 -9.89 -3.71 -2.39
C TRP A 467 -9.61 -4.70 -1.26
N ALA A 468 -8.45 -4.57 -0.59
CA ALA A 468 -8.11 -5.43 0.54
C ALA A 468 -9.18 -5.36 1.65
N VAL A 469 -9.59 -4.14 2.04
CA VAL A 469 -10.66 -3.94 3.04
C VAL A 469 -12.02 -4.44 2.55
N TYR A 470 -12.33 -4.27 1.26
CA TYR A 470 -13.54 -4.83 0.65
C TYR A 470 -13.58 -6.36 0.76
N THR A 471 -12.45 -7.02 0.51
CA THR A 471 -12.37 -8.50 0.52
C THR A 471 -12.57 -9.09 1.91
N GLU A 472 -12.16 -8.39 2.97
CA GLU A 472 -12.41 -8.81 4.36
C GLU A 472 -13.91 -9.03 4.62
N ARG A 473 -14.72 -8.02 4.29
CA ARG A 473 -16.18 -8.10 4.43
C ARG A 473 -16.78 -9.10 3.45
N MET A 474 -16.29 -9.14 2.22
CA MET A 474 -16.78 -10.09 1.22
C MET A 474 -16.59 -11.54 1.68
N MET A 475 -15.42 -11.90 2.21
CA MET A 475 -15.16 -13.24 2.75
C MET A 475 -16.10 -13.59 3.92
N GLN A 476 -16.35 -12.62 4.82
CA GLN A 476 -17.33 -12.78 5.90
C GLN A 476 -18.74 -13.02 5.34
N GLU A 477 -19.20 -12.23 4.36
CA GLU A 477 -20.51 -12.36 3.73
C GLU A 477 -20.71 -13.71 3.00
N GLN A 478 -19.62 -14.34 2.55
CA GLN A 478 -19.65 -15.64 1.89
C GLN A 478 -19.58 -16.82 2.88
N GLY A 479 -19.41 -16.57 4.18
CA GLY A 479 -19.43 -17.60 5.21
C GLY A 479 -18.07 -18.15 5.60
N TYR A 480 -16.99 -17.41 5.39
CA TYR A 480 -15.66 -17.80 5.84
C TYR A 480 -15.63 -18.12 7.34
N LEU A 481 -14.89 -19.17 7.72
CA LEU A 481 -14.88 -19.76 9.08
C LEU A 481 -16.28 -20.11 9.60
N ASP A 482 -17.12 -20.71 8.74
CA ASP A 482 -18.46 -21.19 9.08
C ASP A 482 -19.37 -20.11 9.70
N ASN A 483 -19.21 -18.85 9.23
CA ASN A 483 -19.89 -17.68 9.79
C ASN A 483 -19.62 -17.46 11.30
N ASP A 484 -18.39 -17.72 11.77
CA ASP A 484 -18.01 -17.45 13.16
C ASP A 484 -18.34 -15.99 13.55
N PRO A 485 -19.27 -15.75 14.50
CA PRO A 485 -19.65 -14.40 14.90
C PRO A 485 -18.48 -13.62 15.52
N LEU A 486 -17.52 -14.30 16.15
CA LEU A 486 -16.33 -13.64 16.68
C LEU A 486 -15.34 -13.25 15.57
N PHE A 487 -15.28 -13.98 14.45
CA PHE A 487 -14.53 -13.55 13.28
C PHE A 487 -15.13 -12.27 12.68
N HIS A 488 -16.46 -12.23 12.54
CA HIS A 488 -17.17 -11.02 12.09
C HIS A 488 -16.93 -9.84 13.07
N LEU A 489 -16.96 -10.08 14.38
CA LEU A 489 -16.65 -9.05 15.37
C LEU A 489 -15.23 -8.48 15.21
N VAL A 490 -14.24 -9.34 15.02
CA VAL A 490 -12.83 -8.94 14.78
C VAL A 490 -12.70 -8.19 13.44
N GLN A 491 -13.39 -8.63 12.40
CA GLN A 491 -13.46 -7.93 11.11
C GLN A 491 -14.04 -6.53 11.26
N LEU A 492 -15.13 -6.35 12.00
CA LEU A 492 -15.73 -5.04 12.25
C LEU A 492 -14.79 -4.14 13.08
N LYS A 493 -14.09 -4.67 14.10
CA LYS A 493 -13.05 -3.92 14.83
C LYS A 493 -11.94 -3.45 13.89
N PHE A 494 -11.47 -4.31 12.98
CA PHE A 494 -10.46 -3.93 12.00
C PHE A 494 -11.00 -2.89 11.00
N TYR A 495 -12.27 -3.00 10.62
CA TYR A 495 -12.93 -2.02 9.77
C TYR A 495 -13.10 -0.66 10.45
N LEU A 496 -13.43 -0.62 11.75
CA LEU A 496 -13.45 0.61 12.58
C LEU A 496 -12.11 1.36 12.53
N ARG A 497 -10.99 0.65 12.43
CA ARG A 497 -9.66 1.27 12.25
C ARG A 497 -9.56 2.04 10.94
N THR A 498 -10.18 1.59 9.86
CA THR A 498 -10.18 2.32 8.58
C THR A 498 -11.06 3.58 8.67
N ILE A 499 -12.22 3.47 9.31
CA ILE A 499 -13.17 4.55 9.53
C ILE A 499 -12.54 5.63 10.41
N SER A 500 -11.96 5.23 11.55
CA SER A 500 -11.34 6.16 12.50
C SER A 500 -10.11 6.84 11.91
N ASN A 501 -9.35 6.19 11.03
CA ASN A 501 -8.25 6.83 10.29
C ASN A 501 -8.74 8.02 9.45
N ALA A 502 -9.88 7.90 8.76
CA ALA A 502 -10.44 8.99 7.95
C ALA A 502 -10.91 10.18 8.81
N ILE A 503 -11.48 9.90 9.99
CA ILE A 503 -11.89 10.93 10.95
C ILE A 503 -10.66 11.60 11.58
N LEU A 504 -9.68 10.80 12.00
CA LEU A 504 -8.45 11.26 12.65
C LEU A 504 -7.66 12.21 11.74
N ASP A 505 -7.44 11.84 10.48
CA ASP A 505 -6.60 12.60 9.56
C ASP A 505 -7.12 14.03 9.35
N GLN A 506 -8.43 14.19 9.09
CA GLN A 506 -9.02 15.53 9.00
C GLN A 506 -9.07 16.23 10.36
N GLY A 507 -9.36 15.47 11.43
CA GLY A 507 -9.45 16.00 12.78
C GLY A 507 -8.14 16.67 13.19
N VAL A 508 -7.01 16.02 12.88
CA VAL A 508 -5.67 16.53 13.13
C VAL A 508 -5.36 17.74 12.25
N HIS A 509 -5.48 17.62 10.92
CA HIS A 509 -4.98 18.62 9.98
C HIS A 509 -5.87 19.85 9.80
N VAL A 510 -7.16 19.73 10.08
CA VAL A 510 -8.15 20.77 9.82
C VAL A 510 -8.88 21.23 11.07
N ASP A 511 -9.32 20.29 11.90
CA ASP A 511 -10.18 20.62 13.06
C ASP A 511 -9.37 20.84 14.35
N ASN A 512 -8.04 20.92 14.25
CA ASN A 512 -7.11 21.17 15.36
C ASN A 512 -7.25 20.19 16.54
N TRP A 513 -7.56 18.92 16.27
CA TRP A 513 -7.62 17.90 17.32
C TRP A 513 -6.27 17.80 18.05
N ASP A 514 -6.34 17.64 19.36
CA ASP A 514 -5.22 17.30 20.22
C ASP A 514 -5.07 15.79 20.37
N ARG A 515 -4.05 15.37 21.13
CA ARG A 515 -3.79 13.96 21.37
C ARG A 515 -4.94 13.31 22.14
N GLU A 516 -5.57 14.00 23.09
CA GLU A 516 -6.63 13.40 23.91
C GLU A 516 -7.81 12.99 23.06
N LYS A 517 -8.29 13.89 22.20
CA LYS A 517 -9.40 13.60 21.29
C LYS A 517 -9.06 12.52 20.27
N ALA A 518 -7.84 12.55 19.73
CA ALA A 518 -7.36 11.50 18.83
C ALA A 518 -7.30 10.13 19.52
N MET A 519 -6.75 10.06 20.73
CA MET A 519 -6.65 8.81 21.48
C MET A 519 -8.04 8.28 21.85
N HIS A 520 -8.98 9.14 22.27
CA HIS A 520 -10.36 8.73 22.54
C HIS A 520 -11.00 8.04 21.33
N LEU A 521 -10.92 8.66 20.15
CA LEU A 521 -11.46 8.06 18.92
C LEU A 521 -10.85 6.67 18.68
N MET A 522 -9.54 6.53 18.85
CA MET A 522 -8.85 5.29 18.50
C MET A 522 -9.07 4.17 19.54
N THR A 523 -9.02 4.49 20.83
CA THR A 523 -9.09 3.48 21.91
C THR A 523 -10.52 3.21 22.35
N HIS A 524 -11.35 4.23 22.50
CA HIS A 524 -12.74 4.06 22.94
C HIS A 524 -13.64 3.73 21.75
N ASP A 525 -13.66 4.60 20.73
CA ASP A 525 -14.66 4.48 19.66
C ASP A 525 -14.33 3.34 18.68
N ALA A 526 -13.03 3.08 18.45
CA ALA A 526 -12.51 2.05 17.54
C ALA A 526 -11.86 0.84 18.23
N PHE A 527 -11.90 0.77 19.57
CA PHE A 527 -11.42 -0.38 20.37
C PHE A 527 -9.96 -0.79 20.14
N GLN A 528 -9.09 0.12 19.69
CA GLN A 528 -7.67 -0.19 19.50
C GLN A 528 -6.91 -0.23 20.84
N GLN A 529 -5.86 -1.05 20.90
CA GLN A 529 -4.91 -0.99 22.00
C GLN A 529 -4.17 0.36 22.00
N GLU A 530 -3.77 0.84 23.20
CA GLU A 530 -3.15 2.16 23.36
C GLU A 530 -1.91 2.35 22.49
N SER A 531 -1.06 1.32 22.37
CA SER A 531 0.18 1.39 21.59
C SER A 531 -0.09 1.61 20.10
N GLU A 532 -1.11 0.94 19.55
CA GLU A 532 -1.55 1.12 18.16
C GLU A 532 -2.13 2.53 17.96
N ALA A 533 -2.99 2.98 18.87
CA ALA A 533 -3.57 4.32 18.85
C ALA A 533 -2.49 5.43 18.93
N ALA A 534 -1.49 5.25 19.79
CA ALA A 534 -0.37 6.18 19.93
C ALA A 534 0.48 6.23 18.66
N GLY A 535 0.74 5.08 18.03
CA GLY A 535 1.42 5.00 16.73
C GLY A 535 0.63 5.71 15.63
N LYS A 536 -0.69 5.56 15.61
CA LYS A 536 -1.59 6.25 14.67
C LYS A 536 -1.61 7.76 14.87
N TRP A 537 -1.59 8.24 16.12
CA TRP A 537 -1.44 9.66 16.41
C TRP A 537 -0.15 10.22 15.81
N VAL A 538 0.99 9.55 16.04
CA VAL A 538 2.27 9.97 15.45
C VAL A 538 2.22 9.94 13.93
N ARG A 539 1.64 8.90 13.32
CA ARG A 539 1.47 8.80 11.86
C ARG A 539 0.61 9.95 11.30
N ALA A 540 -0.46 10.34 11.98
CA ALA A 540 -1.32 11.46 11.57
C ALA A 540 -0.61 12.82 11.67
N GLN A 541 0.43 12.93 12.51
CA GLN A 541 1.30 14.11 12.55
C GLN A 541 2.34 14.09 11.42
N LEU A 542 2.85 12.92 11.04
CA LEU A 542 3.93 12.78 10.04
C LEU A 542 3.42 12.71 8.60
N THR A 543 2.14 12.44 8.40
CA THR A 543 1.50 12.24 7.09
C THR A 543 0.16 12.98 7.03
N SER A 544 -0.36 13.19 5.81
CA SER A 544 -1.66 13.83 5.59
C SER A 544 -2.30 13.30 4.31
N ALA A 545 -3.64 13.21 4.31
CA ALA A 545 -4.48 12.70 3.23
C ALA A 545 -4.27 11.22 2.84
N GLN A 546 -3.33 10.52 3.49
CA GLN A 546 -3.06 9.10 3.24
C GLN A 546 -4.00 8.21 4.05
N LEU A 547 -4.26 8.53 5.32
CA LEU A 547 -5.10 7.72 6.20
C LEU A 547 -6.55 7.50 5.70
N PRO A 548 -7.20 8.44 4.99
CA PRO A 548 -8.52 8.21 4.43
C PRO A 548 -8.59 7.23 3.25
N THR A 549 -7.46 6.86 2.60
CA THR A 549 -7.48 6.03 1.38
C THR A 549 -8.15 4.68 1.60
N TYR A 550 -7.94 4.06 2.76
CA TYR A 550 -8.55 2.79 3.15
C TYR A 550 -10.08 2.88 3.19
N PHE A 551 -10.61 3.84 3.96
CA PHE A 551 -12.05 3.98 4.15
C PHE A 551 -12.75 4.39 2.86
N VAL A 552 -12.22 5.40 2.16
CA VAL A 552 -12.83 5.89 0.92
C VAL A 552 -12.77 4.82 -0.16
N GLY A 553 -11.62 4.14 -0.32
CA GLY A 553 -11.49 3.04 -1.26
C GLY A 553 -12.48 1.90 -0.98
N ALA A 554 -12.61 1.48 0.27
CA ALA A 554 -13.54 0.42 0.66
C ALA A 554 -15.00 0.81 0.38
N GLN A 555 -15.39 2.04 0.75
CA GLN A 555 -16.73 2.57 0.50
C GLN A 555 -17.03 2.66 -1.00
N GLU A 556 -16.10 3.14 -1.81
CA GLU A 556 -16.30 3.19 -3.27
C GLU A 556 -16.40 1.78 -3.88
N HIS A 557 -15.66 0.78 -3.37
CA HIS A 557 -15.81 -0.62 -3.80
C HIS A 557 -17.18 -1.18 -3.40
N PHE A 558 -17.65 -0.94 -2.17
CA PHE A 558 -19.00 -1.34 -1.74
C PHE A 558 -20.10 -0.68 -2.59
N ASP A 559 -20.00 0.63 -2.81
CA ASP A 559 -20.94 1.40 -3.63
C ASP A 559 -20.93 0.91 -5.09
N THR A 560 -19.76 0.52 -5.61
CA THR A 560 -19.59 -0.02 -6.97
C THR A 560 -20.21 -1.40 -7.11
N ARG A 561 -19.94 -2.33 -6.19
CA ARG A 561 -20.58 -3.64 -6.17
C ARG A 561 -22.09 -3.50 -6.12
N LYS A 562 -22.60 -2.68 -5.19
CA LYS A 562 -24.04 -2.45 -5.03
C LYS A 562 -24.68 -1.94 -6.31
N ALA A 563 -24.10 -0.91 -6.94
CA ALA A 563 -24.65 -0.35 -8.17
C ALA A 563 -24.62 -1.33 -9.36
N VAL A 564 -23.57 -2.14 -9.48
CA VAL A 564 -23.49 -3.19 -10.51
C VAL A 564 -24.51 -4.30 -10.23
N GLN A 565 -24.69 -4.70 -8.97
CA GLN A 565 -25.70 -5.66 -8.56
C GLN A 565 -27.11 -5.15 -8.85
N GLU A 566 -27.40 -3.89 -8.58
CA GLU A 566 -28.68 -3.25 -8.92
C GLU A 566 -28.90 -3.19 -10.44
N LYS A 567 -27.88 -2.86 -11.24
CA LYS A 567 -27.94 -2.82 -12.71
C LYS A 567 -28.23 -4.21 -13.31
N LEU A 568 -27.64 -5.27 -12.73
CA LEU A 568 -27.72 -6.64 -13.28
C LEU A 568 -28.89 -7.45 -12.71
N GLY A 569 -29.41 -7.11 -11.52
CA GLY A 569 -30.48 -7.85 -10.84
C GLY A 569 -30.11 -9.33 -10.67
N ASP A 570 -31.04 -10.22 -11.06
CA ASP A 570 -30.86 -11.67 -10.97
C ASP A 570 -29.70 -12.22 -11.82
N LYS A 571 -29.15 -11.42 -12.74
CA LYS A 571 -27.97 -11.78 -13.56
C LYS A 571 -26.65 -11.47 -12.86
N PHE A 572 -26.67 -10.83 -11.70
CA PHE A 572 -25.45 -10.53 -10.96
C PHE A 572 -24.75 -11.82 -10.56
N ASN A 573 -23.46 -11.91 -10.89
CA ASN A 573 -22.59 -13.00 -10.47
C ASN A 573 -21.35 -12.38 -9.80
N LEU A 574 -21.09 -12.80 -8.56
CA LEU A 574 -20.05 -12.19 -7.72
C LEU A 574 -18.65 -12.38 -8.30
N LYS A 575 -18.36 -13.57 -8.84
CA LYS A 575 -17.10 -13.85 -9.51
C LYS A 575 -16.87 -12.99 -10.74
N ALA A 576 -17.87 -12.93 -11.62
CA ALA A 576 -17.80 -12.13 -12.83
C ALA A 576 -17.59 -10.65 -12.49
N TYR A 577 -18.22 -10.15 -11.42
CA TYR A 577 -17.97 -8.81 -10.90
C TYR A 577 -16.52 -8.63 -10.46
N HIS A 578 -15.97 -9.53 -9.64
CA HIS A 578 -14.59 -9.45 -9.16
C HIS A 578 -13.55 -9.56 -10.29
N ASP A 579 -13.74 -10.51 -11.21
CA ASP A 579 -12.85 -10.66 -12.37
C ASP A 579 -12.88 -9.41 -13.25
N GLN A 580 -14.06 -8.83 -13.47
CA GLN A 580 -14.20 -7.63 -14.28
C GLN A 580 -13.56 -6.41 -13.61
N VAL A 581 -13.79 -6.17 -12.31
CA VAL A 581 -13.21 -4.99 -11.64
C VAL A 581 -11.69 -5.05 -11.58
N LEU A 582 -11.11 -6.23 -11.34
CA LEU A 582 -9.66 -6.45 -11.34
C LEU A 582 -9.06 -6.40 -12.75
N SER A 583 -9.85 -6.67 -13.80
CA SER A 583 -9.38 -6.60 -15.20
C SER A 583 -8.99 -5.20 -15.67
N TYR A 584 -9.41 -4.14 -14.96
CA TYR A 584 -9.03 -2.76 -15.24
C TYR A 584 -7.67 -2.37 -14.64
N GLY A 585 -6.98 -3.33 -14.00
CA GLY A 585 -5.83 -3.06 -13.15
C GLY A 585 -6.26 -2.35 -11.86
N ALA A 586 -5.57 -1.26 -11.50
CA ALA A 586 -5.84 -0.52 -10.27
C ALA A 586 -5.93 1.01 -10.48
N PRO A 587 -6.90 1.49 -11.27
CA PRO A 587 -7.23 2.92 -11.32
C PRO A 587 -7.99 3.33 -10.03
N PRO A 588 -8.08 4.63 -9.68
CA PRO A 588 -9.02 5.08 -8.65
C PRO A 588 -10.42 4.48 -8.84
N VAL A 589 -11.07 4.04 -7.76
CA VAL A 589 -12.26 3.17 -7.82
C VAL A 589 -13.40 3.83 -8.59
N ARG A 590 -13.57 5.16 -8.51
CA ARG A 590 -14.52 5.90 -9.37
C ARG A 590 -14.39 5.59 -10.87
N PHE A 591 -13.17 5.39 -11.39
CA PHE A 591 -12.97 5.11 -12.81
C PHE A 591 -13.30 3.64 -13.13
N ALA A 592 -12.92 2.71 -12.25
CA ALA A 592 -13.35 1.31 -12.37
C ALA A 592 -14.89 1.22 -12.39
N ARG A 593 -15.56 1.96 -11.50
CA ARG A 593 -17.03 2.09 -11.48
C ARG A 593 -17.57 2.61 -12.81
N GLN A 594 -17.02 3.70 -13.34
CA GLN A 594 -17.48 4.28 -14.60
C GLN A 594 -17.31 3.30 -15.77
N LEU A 595 -16.20 2.56 -15.81
CA LEU A 595 -15.97 1.50 -16.78
C LEU A 595 -17.02 0.38 -16.65
N MET A 596 -17.23 -0.14 -15.44
CA MET A 596 -18.23 -1.20 -15.16
C MET A 596 -19.67 -0.81 -15.48
N LEU A 597 -20.03 0.45 -15.25
CA LEU A 597 -21.40 0.94 -15.42
C LEU A 597 -21.65 1.60 -16.79
N ASP A 598 -20.64 1.65 -17.66
CA ASP A 598 -20.68 2.35 -18.95
C ASP A 598 -20.98 3.85 -18.84
N GLN A 599 -20.45 4.48 -17.80
CA GLN A 599 -20.57 5.92 -17.56
C GLN A 599 -19.43 6.69 -18.24
N PRO A 600 -19.64 8.00 -18.53
CA PRO A 600 -18.56 8.88 -18.96
C PRO A 600 -17.37 8.86 -17.99
N ILE A 601 -16.15 8.97 -18.51
CA ILE A 601 -14.93 9.13 -17.71
C ILE A 601 -14.76 10.62 -17.42
N GLU A 602 -14.85 11.00 -16.15
CA GLU A 602 -14.89 12.39 -15.66
C GLU A 602 -13.80 12.75 -14.65
#